data_AF-A0AAJ2AE57-F1
#
_entry.id   AF-A0AAJ2AE57-F1
#
_cell.length_a   1.000
_cell.length_b   1.000
_cell.length_c   1.000
_cell.angle_alpha   90.00
_cell.angle_beta   90.00
_cell.angle_gamma   90.00
#
_symmetry.space_group_name_H-M   'P 1'
#
loop_
_entity.id
_entity.type
_entity.pdbx_description
1 polymer ?
#
loop_
_entity_poly.entity_id
_entity_poly.type
_entity_poly.pdbx_seq_one_letter_code
_entity_poly.pdbx_strand_id
1 'polypeptide(L)'
;EQGQRLRQARFGHRGRKIRNVGDVGELLHARVDFFKQASPDFQDVHGYESSKYQTDALKLASKYIGNEYKCLSLTLEMPFKDNANLPDESVGWNGARSAALGASMLQAILWHLQAFGA
;
A
#
# COMPACT_ATOMS: atom_id res chain seq x y z
N GLU A 1 0.30 -16.89 -7.91
CA GLU A 1 -0.87 -16.37 -7.19
C GLU A 1 -0.58 -14.98 -6.62
N GLN A 2 -0.33 -13.99 -7.47
CA GLN A 2 0.11 -12.65 -7.03
C GLN A 2 -0.89 -11.59 -7.50
N GLY A 3 -1.89 -11.32 -6.65
CA GLY A 3 -2.63 -10.06 -6.75
C GLY A 3 -1.76 -8.90 -6.24
N GLN A 4 -2.10 -7.67 -6.64
CA GLN A 4 -1.34 -6.49 -6.24
C GLN A 4 -1.62 -6.13 -4.79
N ARG A 5 -0.60 -5.77 -4.01
CA ARG A 5 -0.77 -5.38 -2.60
C ARG A 5 0.21 -4.30 -2.20
N LEU A 6 -0.24 -3.43 -1.29
CA LEU A 6 0.61 -2.50 -0.57
C LEU A 6 1.24 -3.21 0.64
N ARG A 7 2.56 -3.20 0.73
CA ARG A 7 3.30 -3.61 1.93
C ARG A 7 3.60 -2.38 2.77
N GLN A 8 2.93 -2.24 3.91
CA GLN A 8 3.36 -1.26 4.91
C GLN A 8 4.56 -1.78 5.70
N ALA A 9 5.46 -0.85 5.97
CA ALA A 9 6.28 -0.89 7.15
C ALA A 9 5.40 -0.76 8.42
N ARG A 10 4.83 -1.86 8.93
CA ARG A 10 4.20 -1.80 10.26
C ARG A 10 5.29 -1.54 11.29
N PHE A 11 5.40 -0.29 11.72
CA PHE A 11 6.20 0.05 12.89
C PHE A 11 5.37 -0.20 14.14
N GLY A 12 5.83 -1.09 15.01
CA GLY A 12 5.29 -1.27 16.35
C GLY A 12 5.58 -0.02 17.17
N HIS A 13 4.72 0.98 17.07
CA HIS A 13 4.65 2.07 18.03
C HIS A 13 3.26 2.06 18.66
N ARG A 14 3.11 1.24 19.69
CA ARG A 14 2.05 1.45 20.67
C ARG A 14 2.23 2.86 21.25
N GLY A 15 1.31 3.76 20.93
CA GLY A 15 0.89 4.82 21.86
C GLY A 15 1.58 6.18 21.80
N ARG A 16 1.88 6.75 20.62
CA ARG A 16 2.13 8.21 20.54
C ARG A 16 1.29 8.87 19.46
N LYS A 17 0.20 9.51 19.90
CA LYS A 17 -0.70 10.36 19.13
C LYS A 17 0.13 11.43 18.40
N ILE A 18 0.22 11.34 17.08
CA ILE A 18 0.71 12.48 16.28
C ILE A 18 -0.35 13.56 16.46
N ARG A 19 0.06 14.73 16.96
CA ARG A 19 -0.88 15.83 17.22
C ARG A 19 -1.58 16.17 15.89
N ASN A 20 -2.90 15.94 15.84
CA ASN A 20 -3.83 16.22 14.74
C ASN A 20 -3.85 15.27 13.52
N VAL A 21 -3.20 14.11 13.57
CA VAL A 21 -3.34 13.06 12.54
C VAL A 21 -3.67 11.74 13.27
N GLY A 22 -4.65 10.96 12.78
CA GLY A 22 -5.05 9.67 13.37
C GLY A 22 -3.87 8.71 13.58
N ASP A 23 -4.08 7.61 14.31
CA ASP A 23 -3.01 6.62 14.48
C ASP A 23 -2.51 6.15 13.10
N VAL A 24 -1.19 5.98 12.94
CA VAL A 24 -0.57 5.55 11.65
C VAL A 24 -1.17 4.21 11.19
N GLY A 25 -1.65 3.38 12.13
CA GLY A 25 -2.42 2.18 11.82
C GLY A 25 -3.79 2.45 11.19
N GLU A 26 -4.52 3.47 11.64
CA GLU A 26 -5.82 3.88 11.08
C GLU A 26 -5.64 4.46 9.67
N LEU A 27 -4.60 5.30 9.48
CA LEU A 27 -4.25 5.86 8.17
C LEU A 27 -3.96 4.77 7.13
N LEU A 28 -3.31 3.67 7.57
CA LEU A 28 -3.04 2.53 6.70
C LEU A 28 -4.32 1.86 6.23
N HIS A 29 -5.19 1.47 7.18
CA HIS A 29 -6.38 0.70 6.84
C HIS A 29 -7.28 1.49 5.89
N ALA A 30 -7.53 2.77 6.20
CA ALA A 30 -8.32 3.62 5.32
C ALA A 30 -7.70 3.77 3.92
N ARG A 31 -6.36 3.87 3.79
CA ARG A 31 -5.68 3.90 2.48
C ARG A 31 -5.89 2.61 1.69
N VAL A 32 -5.79 1.45 2.34
CA VAL A 32 -6.01 0.15 1.69
C VAL A 32 -7.43 0.06 1.15
N ASP A 33 -8.42 0.47 1.94
CA ASP A 33 -9.83 0.46 1.53
C ASP A 33 -10.10 1.42 0.37
N PHE A 34 -9.52 2.63 0.40
CA PHE A 34 -9.62 3.58 -0.70
C PHE A 34 -8.98 3.05 -1.99
N PHE A 35 -7.87 2.33 -1.90
CA PHE A 35 -7.23 1.79 -3.10
C PHE A 35 -8.00 0.58 -3.68
N LYS A 36 -8.56 -0.27 -2.82
CA LYS A 36 -9.47 -1.36 -3.26
C LYS A 36 -10.69 -0.81 -3.98
N GLN A 37 -11.22 0.32 -3.52
CA GLN A 37 -12.33 1.01 -4.20
C GLN A 37 -11.90 1.66 -5.52
N ALA A 38 -10.70 2.25 -5.57
CA ALA A 38 -10.22 2.95 -6.76
C ALA A 38 -9.78 2.02 -7.88
N SER A 39 -9.29 0.81 -7.57
CA SER A 39 -8.82 -0.14 -8.57
C SER A 39 -9.23 -1.57 -8.23
N PRO A 40 -9.93 -2.28 -9.14
CA PRO A 40 -10.24 -3.69 -8.96
C PRO A 40 -9.00 -4.60 -9.11
N ASP A 41 -7.88 -4.08 -9.64
CA ASP A 41 -6.61 -4.81 -9.69
C ASP A 41 -5.92 -4.90 -8.31
N PHE A 42 -6.30 -4.03 -7.38
CA PHE A 42 -5.72 -3.98 -6.05
C PHE A 42 -6.42 -4.91 -5.05
N GLN A 43 -5.63 -5.60 -4.22
CA GLN A 43 -6.15 -6.49 -3.18
C GLN A 43 -5.24 -6.53 -1.94
N ASP A 44 -5.71 -7.13 -0.85
CA ASP A 44 -5.02 -7.20 0.43
C ASP A 44 -4.95 -8.62 1.05
N VAL A 45 -5.40 -9.64 0.32
CA VAL A 45 -5.46 -11.04 0.75
C VAL A 45 -4.10 -11.73 0.57
N HIS A 46 -3.56 -11.71 -0.65
CA HIS A 46 -2.29 -12.34 -1.01
C HIS A 46 -1.14 -11.34 -0.93
N GLY A 47 -0.03 -11.75 -0.32
CA GLY A 47 1.19 -10.94 -0.25
C GLY A 47 2.20 -11.56 0.70
N TYR A 48 3.36 -10.90 0.84
CA TYR A 48 4.39 -11.36 1.77
C TYR A 48 3.90 -11.30 3.21
N GLU A 49 4.26 -12.33 3.98
CA GLU A 49 4.03 -12.33 5.41
C GLU A 49 4.64 -11.08 6.07
N SER A 50 3.99 -10.64 7.14
CA SER A 50 4.56 -9.61 8.00
C SER A 50 5.83 -10.15 8.66
N SER A 51 6.98 -9.82 8.08
CA SER A 51 8.29 -10.13 8.67
C SER A 51 8.33 -9.60 10.10
N LYS A 52 8.64 -10.45 11.09
CA LYS A 52 9.06 -10.00 12.42
C LYS A 52 10.20 -8.99 12.25
N TYR A 53 10.22 -7.97 13.11
CA TYR A 53 11.26 -6.95 13.15
C TYR A 53 12.65 -7.61 13.08
N GLN A 54 13.39 -7.33 12.02
CA GLN A 54 14.81 -7.60 11.93
C GLN A 54 15.51 -6.25 11.85
N THR A 55 16.68 -6.11 12.46
CA THR A 55 17.50 -4.89 12.40
C THR A 55 17.76 -4.42 10.97
N ASP A 56 17.82 -5.36 10.02
CA ASP A 56 17.95 -5.09 8.58
C ASP A 56 16.69 -4.50 7.93
N ALA A 57 15.56 -4.48 8.62
CA ALA A 57 14.31 -3.94 8.09
C ALA A 57 14.44 -2.46 7.69
N LEU A 58 15.25 -1.67 8.40
CA LEU A 58 15.47 -0.26 8.07
C LEU A 58 16.29 -0.03 6.80
N LYS A 59 16.86 -1.07 6.19
CA LYS A 59 17.48 -0.98 4.84
C LYS A 59 16.42 -0.91 3.72
N LEU A 60 15.15 -1.23 4.01
CA LEU A 60 14.05 -1.11 3.05
C LEU A 60 13.50 0.30 3.05
N ALA A 61 13.39 0.93 1.87
CA ALA A 61 13.00 2.32 1.71
C ALA A 61 11.69 2.68 2.42
N SER A 62 10.61 1.91 2.23
CA SER A 62 9.32 2.19 2.87
C SER A 62 9.39 2.10 4.40
N LYS A 63 10.22 1.19 4.93
CA LYS A 63 10.47 1.06 6.38
C LYS A 63 11.30 2.20 6.94
N TYR A 64 12.36 2.59 6.23
CA TYR A 64 13.16 3.75 6.61
C TYR A 64 12.32 5.03 6.66
N ILE A 65 11.61 5.35 5.57
CA ILE A 65 10.81 6.58 5.46
C ILE A 65 9.69 6.62 6.51
N GLY A 66 8.96 5.50 6.69
CA GLY A 66 7.91 5.43 7.71
C GLY A 66 8.45 5.60 9.13
N ASN A 67 9.66 5.10 9.40
CA ASN A 67 10.30 5.30 10.70
C ASN A 67 10.82 6.72 10.89
N GLU A 68 11.49 7.29 9.90
CA GLU A 68 12.15 8.59 10.00
C GLU A 68 11.12 9.72 10.06
N TYR A 69 10.18 9.74 9.12
CA TYR A 69 9.24 10.85 8.93
C TYR A 69 7.88 10.65 9.59
N LYS A 70 7.66 9.49 10.22
CA LYS A 70 6.40 9.15 10.91
C LYS A 70 5.16 9.33 10.01
N CYS A 71 5.31 8.99 8.73
CA CYS A 71 4.27 9.15 7.73
C CYS A 71 3.78 7.81 7.18
N LEU A 72 2.66 7.85 6.45
CA LEU A 72 2.20 6.71 5.66
C LEU A 72 3.25 6.39 4.59
N SER A 73 3.86 5.22 4.68
CA SER A 73 4.90 4.76 3.75
C SER A 73 4.71 3.28 3.40
N LEU A 74 4.63 3.00 2.10
CA LEU A 74 4.20 1.72 1.54
C LEU A 74 5.08 1.32 0.35
N THR A 75 5.29 0.03 0.18
CA THR A 75 5.79 -0.55 -1.08
C THR A 75 4.60 -1.10 -1.86
N LEU A 76 4.41 -0.67 -3.09
CA LEU A 76 3.41 -1.26 -4.00
C LEU A 76 4.10 -2.30 -4.88
N GLU A 77 3.56 -3.51 -4.91
CA GLU A 77 4.08 -4.62 -5.72
C GLU A 77 3.09 -4.97 -6.84
N MET A 78 3.61 -5.20 -8.05
CA MET A 78 2.85 -5.61 -9.23
C MET A 78 3.36 -6.96 -9.75
N PRO A 79 2.47 -7.85 -10.24
CA PRO A 79 2.89 -9.16 -10.72
C PRO A 79 3.67 -9.05 -12.04
N PHE A 80 4.73 -9.85 -12.18
CA PHE A 80 5.37 -10.11 -13.48
C PHE A 80 4.53 -11.02 -14.38
N LYS A 81 3.69 -11.88 -13.79
CA LYS A 81 2.82 -12.81 -14.51
C LYS A 81 1.52 -12.11 -14.89
N ASP A 82 0.54 -12.19 -13.99
CA ASP A 82 -0.77 -11.60 -14.16
C ASP A 82 -1.46 -11.44 -12.79
N ASN A 83 -2.48 -10.60 -12.74
CA ASN A 83 -3.42 -10.54 -11.63
C ASN A 83 -4.38 -11.75 -11.71
N ALA A 84 -4.19 -12.73 -10.81
CA ALA A 84 -5.00 -13.94 -10.78
C ALA A 84 -6.51 -13.71 -10.53
N ASN A 85 -6.89 -12.56 -9.96
CA ASN A 85 -8.29 -12.20 -9.71
C ASN A 85 -8.98 -11.66 -10.98
N LEU A 86 -8.21 -11.11 -11.91
CA LEU A 86 -8.67 -10.51 -13.16
C LEU A 86 -7.64 -10.83 -14.26
N PRO A 87 -7.56 -12.10 -14.71
CA PRO A 87 -6.56 -12.51 -15.66
C PRO A 87 -6.87 -11.99 -17.06
N ASP A 88 -5.83 -11.71 -17.82
CA ASP A 88 -5.87 -11.46 -19.26
C ASP A 88 -4.94 -12.45 -19.95
N GLU A 89 -5.51 -13.50 -20.56
CA GLU A 89 -4.72 -14.56 -21.19
C GLU A 89 -3.89 -14.09 -22.39
N SER A 90 -4.23 -12.94 -22.98
CA SER A 90 -3.55 -12.43 -24.17
C SER A 90 -2.25 -11.72 -23.86
N VAL A 91 -2.22 -10.96 -22.76
CA VAL A 91 -1.10 -10.04 -22.43
C VAL A 91 -0.64 -10.12 -20.97
N GLY A 92 -1.39 -10.79 -20.11
CA GLY A 92 -1.14 -10.86 -18.67
C GLY A 92 -1.15 -9.48 -17.99
N TRP A 93 -0.24 -9.31 -17.02
CA TRP A 93 0.06 -7.98 -16.51
C TRP A 93 1.00 -7.25 -17.48
N ASN A 94 0.67 -6.01 -17.83
CA ASN A 94 1.44 -5.24 -18.80
C ASN A 94 1.61 -3.77 -18.38
N GLY A 95 2.25 -3.00 -19.26
CA GLY A 95 2.49 -1.56 -19.04
C GLY A 95 1.20 -0.73 -18.97
N ALA A 96 0.19 -1.07 -19.79
CA ALA A 96 -1.09 -0.35 -19.79
C ALA A 96 -1.84 -0.53 -18.46
N ARG A 97 -1.87 -1.75 -17.91
CA ARG A 97 -2.46 -2.03 -16.60
C ARG A 97 -1.69 -1.36 -15.47
N SER A 98 -0.36 -1.32 -15.57
CA SER A 98 0.49 -0.55 -14.64
C SER A 98 0.16 0.94 -14.65
N ALA A 99 -0.03 1.53 -15.84
CA ALA A 99 -0.39 2.93 -15.98
C ALA A 99 -1.81 3.22 -15.42
N ALA A 100 -2.78 2.35 -15.71
CA ALA A 100 -4.15 2.47 -15.19
C ALA A 100 -4.20 2.37 -13.66
N LEU A 101 -3.42 1.46 -13.07
CA LEU A 101 -3.26 1.35 -11.63
C LEU A 101 -2.66 2.63 -11.02
N GLY A 102 -1.62 3.18 -11.66
CA GLY A 102 -1.00 4.44 -11.24
C GLY A 102 -1.99 5.60 -11.25
N ALA A 103 -2.83 5.71 -12.28
CA ALA A 103 -3.90 6.69 -12.33
C ALA A 103 -4.94 6.50 -11.20
N SER A 104 -5.35 5.25 -10.95
CA SER A 104 -6.30 4.91 -9.89
C SER A 104 -5.75 5.21 -8.49
N MET A 105 -4.44 5.07 -8.29
CA MET A 105 -3.77 5.40 -7.03
C MET A 105 -3.93 6.88 -6.67
N LEU A 106 -3.97 7.79 -7.66
CA LEU A 106 -4.18 9.22 -7.41
C LEU A 106 -5.57 9.48 -6.80
N GLN A 107 -6.60 8.74 -7.23
CA GLN A 107 -7.93 8.84 -6.65
C GLN A 107 -7.93 8.39 -5.19
N ALA A 108 -7.25 7.29 -4.87
CA ALA A 108 -7.08 6.86 -3.50
C ALA A 108 -6.33 7.92 -2.66
N ILE A 109 -5.27 8.53 -3.21
CA ILE A 109 -4.52 9.64 -2.58
C ILE A 109 -5.47 10.79 -2.24
N LEU A 110 -6.28 11.23 -3.20
CA LEU A 110 -7.27 12.29 -3.00
C LEU A 110 -8.25 11.95 -1.86
N TRP A 111 -8.86 10.77 -1.87
CA TRP A 111 -9.81 10.37 -0.81
C TRP A 111 -9.17 10.35 0.58
N HIS A 112 -7.91 9.93 0.68
CA HIS A 112 -7.18 9.97 1.95
C HIS A 112 -6.86 11.39 2.40
N LEU A 113 -6.47 12.28 1.48
CA LEU A 113 -6.28 13.69 1.81
C LEU A 113 -7.59 14.36 2.25
N GLN A 114 -8.73 13.97 1.68
CA GLN A 114 -10.04 14.48 2.11
C GLN A 114 -10.47 13.93 3.48
N ALA A 115 -10.09 12.69 3.80
CA ALA A 115 -10.44 12.05 5.06
C ALA A 115 -9.52 12.46 6.23
N PHE A 116 -8.25 12.82 5.96
CA PHE A 116 -7.23 13.05 6.99
C PHE A 116 -6.40 14.33 6.81
N GLY A 117 -6.54 15.03 5.68
CA GLY A 117 -5.98 16.37 5.50
C GLY A 117 -6.86 17.39 6.23
N ALA A 118 -6.21 18.37 6.84
CA ALA A 118 -6.82 19.42 7.65
C ALA A 118 -8.04 20.09 7.00
#